data_AF-A0A7S2KYI0-F1
#
_entry.id   AF-A0A7S2KYI0-F1
#
_cell.length_a   1.000
_cell.length_b   1.000
_cell.length_c   1.000
_cell.angle_alpha   90.00
_cell.angle_beta   90.00
_cell.angle_gamma   90.00
#
_symmetry.space_group_name_H-M   'P 1'
#
loop_
_entity.id
_entity.type
_entity.pdbx_description
1 polymer ?
#
loop_
_entity_poly.entity_id
_entity_poly.type
_entity_poly.pdbx_seq_one_letter_code
_entity_poly.pdbx_strand_id
1 'polypeptide(L)'
;MEKSSSSAAADTVFEVSLSFKGKSCKISLSERTTGIELDEIVRSTLFVSDGDNDYANVSLKLLHKGKVLDNSSAMPLFPSGLVSQKPPKIMVMATSKNVQNDISSRKSDPTIRGFDNEKQKIEAAKSSRIVMHWGPGMVQNKNYKFCRFEACTWQSFGHRTGSKTPHAFRAMQLLEKLSTDPGVVAIMVERKLVVGTLGEMDPIDDRLMQKKKTEGACLLGYNTNAGGRIDLKLRTDDLQHFLPYEQLASTLIHELSHNWVGEHNALFWGNFA
;
A
#
# COMPACT_ATOMS: atom_id res chain seq x y z
N MET A 1 5.89 -53.56 -11.65
CA MET A 1 6.66 -52.33 -11.91
C MET A 1 5.96 -51.21 -11.19
N GLU A 2 6.51 -50.77 -10.07
CA GLU A 2 6.34 -49.41 -9.52
C GLU A 2 7.29 -49.32 -8.32
N LYS A 3 8.50 -48.81 -8.58
CA LYS A 3 9.46 -48.48 -7.52
C LYS A 3 9.06 -47.11 -6.97
N SER A 4 8.48 -47.10 -5.78
CA SER A 4 8.35 -45.92 -4.94
C SER A 4 9.73 -45.50 -4.44
N SER A 5 10.38 -44.55 -5.14
CA SER A 5 11.60 -43.89 -4.67
C SER A 5 11.22 -42.55 -4.02
N SER A 6 11.11 -42.52 -2.70
CA SER A 6 11.12 -41.29 -1.92
C SER A 6 12.53 -40.70 -1.95
N SER A 7 12.77 -39.68 -2.78
CA SER A 7 14.04 -38.96 -2.77
C SER A 7 14.08 -38.05 -1.53
N ALA A 8 14.82 -38.46 -0.50
CA ALA A 8 15.26 -37.54 0.53
C ALA A 8 16.17 -36.49 -0.12
N ALA A 9 15.75 -35.22 -0.13
CA ALA A 9 16.57 -34.12 -0.62
C ALA A 9 17.86 -34.06 0.23
N ALA A 10 19.02 -34.22 -0.41
CA ALA A 10 20.29 -34.13 0.27
C ALA A 10 20.48 -32.70 0.80
N ASP A 11 20.60 -32.54 2.11
CA ASP A 11 20.89 -31.26 2.73
C ASP A 11 22.31 -30.81 2.33
N THR A 12 22.38 -29.71 1.58
CA THR A 12 23.64 -29.07 1.21
C THR A 12 24.21 -28.36 2.44
N VAL A 13 25.30 -28.90 2.97
CA VAL A 13 26.04 -28.29 4.09
C VAL A 13 27.05 -27.30 3.52
N PHE A 14 27.08 -26.08 4.08
CA PHE A 14 28.04 -25.04 3.71
C PHE A 14 28.76 -24.46 4.94
N GLU A 15 29.99 -24.00 4.73
CA GLU A 15 30.83 -23.42 5.79
C GLU A 15 30.56 -21.91 5.93
N VAL A 16 30.38 -21.45 7.17
CA VAL A 16 30.13 -20.05 7.52
C VAL A 16 31.16 -19.57 8.53
N SER A 17 31.68 -18.36 8.34
CA SER A 17 32.58 -17.74 9.32
C SER A 17 31.79 -16.84 10.28
N LEU A 18 31.79 -17.18 11.57
CA LEU A 18 31.34 -16.32 12.65
C LEU A 18 32.47 -15.38 13.04
N SER A 19 32.19 -14.10 13.24
CA SER A 19 33.15 -13.11 13.72
C SER A 19 32.65 -12.47 15.01
N PHE A 20 33.41 -12.64 16.10
CA PHE A 20 33.08 -12.11 17.42
C PHE A 20 34.33 -11.50 18.07
N LYS A 21 34.26 -10.22 18.46
CA LYS A 21 35.38 -9.47 19.08
C LYS A 21 36.73 -9.64 18.35
N GLY A 22 36.70 -9.65 17.01
CA GLY A 22 37.90 -9.82 16.17
C GLY A 22 38.38 -11.27 15.98
N LYS A 23 37.87 -12.23 16.75
CA LYS A 23 38.09 -13.67 16.51
C LYS A 23 37.12 -14.17 15.45
N SER A 24 37.58 -15.09 14.60
CA SER A 24 36.75 -15.72 13.57
C SER A 24 36.72 -17.24 13.76
N CYS A 25 35.53 -17.81 13.87
CA CYS A 25 35.29 -19.24 14.03
C CYS A 25 34.51 -19.76 12.81
N LYS A 26 34.80 -20.98 12.37
CA LYS A 26 34.11 -21.61 11.25
C LYS A 26 33.06 -22.58 11.79
N ILE A 27 31.83 -22.49 11.28
CA ILE A 27 30.73 -23.39 11.61
C ILE A 27 30.15 -23.97 10.31
N SER A 28 29.63 -25.19 10.39
CA SER A 28 28.94 -25.85 9.27
C SER A 28 27.43 -25.72 9.46
N LEU A 29 26.74 -25.13 8.50
CA LEU A 29 25.29 -24.92 8.51
C LEU A 29 24.63 -25.60 7.32
N SER A 30 23.35 -25.96 7.46
CA SER A 30 22.52 -26.46 6.37
C SER A 30 21.57 -25.37 5.84
N GLU A 31 21.07 -25.53 4.62
CA GLU A 31 20.06 -24.62 4.03
C GLU A 31 18.74 -24.56 4.82
N ARG A 32 18.47 -25.55 5.67
CA ARG A 32 17.27 -25.61 6.51
C ARG A 32 17.45 -24.98 7.89
N THR A 33 18.67 -24.56 8.24
CA THR A 33 18.96 -24.06 9.59
C THR A 33 18.05 -22.88 9.92
N THR A 34 17.27 -23.04 10.98
CA THR A 34 16.37 -21.99 11.49
C THR A 34 17.13 -20.96 12.32
N GLY A 35 16.48 -19.84 12.65
CA GLY A 35 17.11 -18.77 13.44
C GLY A 35 17.43 -19.21 14.85
N ILE A 36 16.58 -20.08 15.38
CA ILE A 36 16.70 -20.65 16.72
C ILE A 36 17.89 -21.61 16.77
N GLU A 37 17.99 -22.53 15.82
CA GLU A 37 19.12 -23.47 15.72
C GLU A 37 20.45 -22.73 15.51
N LEU A 38 20.46 -21.68 14.67
CA LEU A 38 21.65 -20.85 14.47
C LEU A 38 22.07 -20.15 15.77
N ASP A 39 21.11 -19.60 16.52
CA ASP A 39 21.35 -18.92 17.79
C ASP A 39 21.88 -19.90 18.86
N GLU A 40 21.37 -21.13 18.91
CA GLU A 40 21.88 -22.21 19.76
C GLU A 40 23.31 -22.63 19.38
N ILE A 41 23.58 -22.86 18.09
CA ILE A 41 24.91 -23.21 17.58
C ILE A 41 25.91 -22.09 17.87
N VAL A 42 25.51 -20.83 17.71
CA VAL A 42 26.39 -19.69 18.02
C VAL A 42 26.68 -19.62 19.52
N ARG A 43 25.68 -19.87 20.38
CA ARG A 43 25.87 -19.97 21.83
C ARG A 43 26.84 -21.10 22.19
N SER A 44 26.63 -22.28 21.62
CA SER A 44 27.42 -23.47 21.91
C SER A 44 28.81 -23.46 21.27
N THR A 45 29.16 -22.49 20.42
CA THR A 45 30.48 -22.43 19.77
C THR A 45 31.32 -21.27 20.26
N LEU A 46 30.71 -20.10 20.52
CA LEU A 46 31.42 -18.90 20.95
C LEU A 46 31.42 -18.69 22.46
N PHE A 47 30.52 -19.35 23.20
CA PHE A 47 30.33 -19.15 24.64
C PHE A 47 30.54 -20.43 25.45
N VAL A 48 31.39 -21.34 24.96
CA VAL A 48 31.77 -22.59 25.64
C VAL A 48 32.75 -22.28 26.77
N SER A 49 32.22 -22.33 28.00
CA SER A 49 32.93 -22.55 29.28
C SER A 49 34.24 -21.78 29.48
N ASP A 50 34.12 -20.52 29.90
CA ASP A 50 34.95 -19.98 30.98
C ASP A 50 34.00 -19.75 32.17
N GLY A 51 34.25 -20.43 33.27
CA GLY A 51 33.32 -20.67 34.39
C GLY A 51 32.88 -19.48 35.24
N ASP A 52 32.66 -18.30 34.65
CA ASP A 52 32.32 -17.07 35.37
C ASP A 52 31.36 -16.11 34.63
N ASN A 53 30.79 -16.47 33.48
CA ASN A 53 29.89 -15.57 32.74
C ASN A 53 28.46 -16.09 32.65
N ASP A 54 27.55 -15.24 33.11
CA ASP A 54 26.11 -15.45 33.20
C ASP A 54 25.46 -15.38 31.80
N TYR A 55 25.64 -16.43 30.99
CA TYR A 55 25.26 -16.46 29.56
C TYR A 55 23.74 -16.34 29.30
N ALA A 56 22.89 -16.56 30.30
CA ALA A 56 21.45 -16.30 30.21
C ALA A 56 21.11 -14.80 30.06
N ASN A 57 22.02 -13.94 30.52
CA ASN A 57 21.87 -12.49 30.55
C ASN A 57 22.49 -11.76 29.35
N VAL A 58 22.82 -12.48 28.27
CA VAL A 58 23.38 -11.88 27.05
C VAL A 58 22.36 -11.89 25.92
N SER A 59 22.09 -10.72 25.32
CA SER A 59 21.33 -10.60 24.07
C SER A 59 22.29 -10.70 22.89
N LEU A 60 22.02 -11.62 21.97
CA LEU A 60 22.80 -11.79 20.74
C LEU A 60 22.10 -11.12 19.57
N LYS A 61 22.86 -10.37 18.76
CA LYS A 61 22.44 -9.88 17.45
C LYS A 61 23.37 -10.46 16.39
N LEU A 62 22.81 -11.21 15.46
CA LEU A 62 23.52 -11.79 14.33
C LEU A 62 23.35 -10.89 13.12
N LEU A 63 24.46 -10.54 12.46
CA LEU A 63 24.47 -9.63 11.32
C LEU A 63 25.09 -10.32 10.10
N HIS A 64 24.38 -10.30 8.97
CA HIS A 64 24.88 -10.79 7.69
C HIS A 64 24.68 -9.73 6.61
N LYS A 65 25.77 -9.33 5.92
CA LYS A 65 25.78 -8.26 4.91
C LYS A 65 25.08 -6.96 5.37
N GLY A 66 25.26 -6.59 6.64
CA GLY A 66 24.65 -5.39 7.23
C GLY A 66 23.18 -5.51 7.63
N LYS A 67 22.53 -6.66 7.39
CA LYS A 67 21.17 -6.94 7.86
C LYS A 67 21.20 -7.75 9.16
N VAL A 68 20.34 -7.38 10.10
CA VAL A 68 20.11 -8.16 11.33
C VAL A 68 19.31 -9.39 10.95
N LEU A 69 19.82 -10.56 11.32
CA LEU A 69 19.15 -11.84 11.18
C LEU A 69 18.15 -12.00 12.34
N ASP A 70 16.98 -12.56 12.04
CA ASP A 70 15.94 -12.77 13.04
C ASP A 70 16.14 -14.11 13.75
N ASN A 71 16.75 -14.05 14.93
CA ASN A 71 17.06 -15.21 15.76
C ASN A 71 15.79 -15.91 16.32
N SER A 72 14.61 -15.28 16.22
CA SER A 72 13.34 -15.84 16.72
C SER A 72 12.52 -16.57 15.64
N SER A 73 12.94 -16.47 14.38
CA SER A 73 12.18 -16.99 13.26
C SER A 73 12.39 -18.50 13.07
N ALA A 74 11.28 -19.25 12.96
CA ALA A 74 11.25 -20.67 12.59
C ALA A 74 11.40 -20.90 11.08
N MET A 75 11.64 -19.83 10.30
CA MET A 75 11.87 -19.90 8.86
C MET A 75 13.37 -20.09 8.58
N PRO A 76 13.74 -20.78 7.49
CA PRO A 76 15.14 -20.89 7.10
C PRO A 76 15.69 -19.51 6.75
N LEU A 77 16.80 -19.11 7.39
CA LEU A 77 17.39 -17.76 7.22
C LEU A 77 18.20 -17.63 5.94
N PHE A 78 18.62 -18.75 5.39
CA PHE A 78 19.43 -18.79 4.19
C PHE A 78 18.57 -19.32 3.04
N PRO A 79 18.29 -18.51 1.99
CA PRO A 79 17.59 -19.02 0.82
C PRO A 79 18.46 -20.05 0.09
N SER A 80 17.82 -21.10 -0.43
CA SER A 80 18.48 -22.13 -1.24
C SER A 80 19.30 -21.50 -2.37
N GLY A 81 20.59 -21.83 -2.44
CA GLY A 81 21.51 -21.28 -3.45
C GLY A 81 22.51 -20.23 -2.95
N LEU A 82 22.69 -20.03 -1.64
CA LEU A 82 23.78 -19.18 -1.10
C LEU A 82 25.17 -19.87 -1.16
N VAL A 83 25.48 -20.53 -2.28
CA VAL A 83 26.84 -20.99 -2.58
C VAL A 83 27.58 -19.82 -3.25
N SER A 84 27.96 -18.84 -2.44
CA SER A 84 28.91 -17.82 -2.88
C SER A 84 30.31 -18.43 -2.90
N GLN A 85 31.16 -18.01 -3.85
CA GLN A 85 32.58 -18.41 -4.00
C GLN A 85 33.45 -18.19 -2.73
N LYS A 86 32.92 -17.49 -1.71
CA LYS A 86 33.54 -17.24 -0.41
C LYS A 86 32.54 -17.58 0.71
N PRO A 87 32.99 -18.23 1.81
CA PRO A 87 32.12 -18.57 2.93
C PRO A 87 31.48 -17.30 3.51
N PRO A 88 30.15 -17.25 3.73
CA PRO A 88 29.50 -16.08 4.29
C PRO A 88 30.06 -15.73 5.67
N LYS A 89 30.17 -14.44 5.96
CA LYS A 89 30.65 -13.92 7.25
C LYS A 89 29.48 -13.37 8.05
N ILE A 90 29.21 -13.98 9.20
CA ILE A 90 28.22 -13.52 10.18
C ILE A 90 28.96 -12.81 11.31
N MET A 91 28.60 -11.57 11.57
CA MET A 91 29.12 -10.82 12.70
C MET A 91 28.20 -11.03 13.90
N VAL A 92 28.77 -11.49 15.01
CA VAL A 92 28.04 -11.71 16.25
C VAL A 92 28.29 -10.50 17.15
N MET A 93 27.22 -9.86 17.59
CA MET A 93 27.26 -8.83 18.62
C MET A 93 26.60 -9.37 19.88
N ALA A 94 27.36 -9.38 20.98
CA ALA A 94 26.87 -9.78 22.28
C ALA A 94 26.84 -8.55 23.19
N THR A 95 25.67 -8.26 23.73
CA THR A 95 25.47 -7.20 24.73
C THR A 95 24.83 -7.79 25.98
N SER A 96 25.31 -7.39 27.15
CA SER A 96 24.68 -7.77 28.41
C SER A 96 23.31 -7.08 28.54
N LYS A 97 22.28 -7.86 28.90
CA LYS A 97 20.93 -7.36 29.17
C LYS A 97 20.92 -6.34 30.32
N ASN A 98 21.81 -6.48 31.30
CA ASN A 98 21.93 -5.52 32.41
C ASN A 98 22.33 -4.14 31.88
N VAL A 99 23.34 -4.08 31.02
CA VAL A 99 23.79 -2.84 30.37
C VAL A 99 22.70 -2.27 29.45
N GLN A 100 21.96 -3.13 28.74
CA GLN A 100 20.84 -2.72 27.89
C GLN A 100 19.68 -2.12 28.70
N ASN A 101 19.38 -2.70 29.87
CA ASN A 101 18.33 -2.23 30.78
C ASN A 101 18.74 -0.90 31.44
N ASP A 102 20.00 -0.75 31.86
CA ASP A 102 20.53 0.49 32.43
C ASP A 102 20.54 1.65 31.42
N ILE A 103 20.85 1.38 30.15
CA ILE A 103 20.81 2.42 29.10
C ILE A 103 19.36 2.80 28.79
N SER A 104 18.46 1.82 28.75
CA SER A 104 17.02 2.06 28.49
C SER A 104 16.37 2.89 29.60
N SER A 105 16.71 2.62 30.87
CA SER A 105 16.20 3.38 32.02
C SER A 105 16.75 4.81 32.05
N ARG A 106 17.99 5.03 31.59
CA ARG A 106 18.58 6.39 31.48
C ARG A 106 18.01 7.24 30.35
N LYS A 107 17.41 6.62 29.32
CA LYS A 107 16.99 7.31 28.08
C LYS A 107 15.51 7.65 27.99
N SER A 108 14.69 7.32 28.99
CA SER A 108 13.27 7.66 28.98
C SER A 108 13.00 8.81 29.93
N ASP A 109 13.06 10.04 29.42
CA ASP A 109 12.31 11.12 30.06
C ASP A 109 10.82 10.81 29.80
N PRO A 110 10.04 10.47 30.84
CA PRO A 110 8.64 10.06 30.68
C PRO A 110 7.75 11.18 30.17
N THR A 111 8.23 12.43 30.17
CA THR A 111 7.49 13.59 29.66
C THR A 111 7.72 13.83 28.17
N ILE A 112 8.76 13.22 27.57
CA ILE A 112 9.07 13.38 26.15
C ILE A 112 8.37 12.28 25.35
N ARG A 113 7.48 12.70 24.46
CA ARG A 113 6.78 11.83 23.52
C ARG A 113 7.79 11.12 22.61
N GLY A 114 7.92 9.80 22.78
CA GLY A 114 8.84 8.97 22.00
C GLY A 114 8.44 8.81 20.52
N PHE A 115 9.42 8.47 19.68
CA PHE A 115 9.24 8.26 18.23
C PHE A 115 8.27 7.12 17.90
N ASP A 116 8.17 6.10 18.75
CA ASP A 116 7.24 4.98 18.55
C ASP A 116 5.78 5.41 18.70
N ASN A 117 5.47 6.28 19.67
CA ASN A 117 4.15 6.87 19.83
C ASN A 117 3.78 7.78 18.64
N GLU A 118 4.77 8.48 18.08
CA GLU A 118 4.56 9.28 16.85
C GLU A 118 4.28 8.38 15.65
N LYS A 119 5.04 7.29 15.50
CA LYS A 119 4.85 6.30 14.43
C LYS A 119 3.48 5.65 14.50
N GLN A 120 3.05 5.21 15.70
CA GLN A 120 1.71 4.65 15.90
C GLN A 120 0.60 5.66 15.58
N LYS A 121 0.77 6.93 15.94
CA LYS A 121 -0.18 7.98 15.56
C LYS A 121 -0.19 8.25 14.07
N ILE A 122 0.96 8.23 13.40
CA ILE A 122 1.02 8.38 11.94
C ILE A 122 0.35 7.18 11.25
N GLU A 123 0.55 5.96 11.75
CA GLU A 123 -0.11 4.76 11.22
C GLU A 123 -1.62 4.78 11.47
N ALA A 124 -2.07 5.15 12.67
CA ALA A 124 -3.48 5.34 12.99
C ALA A 124 -4.11 6.50 12.18
N ALA A 125 -3.37 7.57 11.95
CA ALA A 125 -3.80 8.68 11.10
C ALA A 125 -3.85 8.29 9.63
N LYS A 126 -2.99 7.38 9.16
CA LYS A 126 -3.05 6.86 7.79
C LYS A 126 -4.29 6.00 7.57
N SER A 127 -4.69 5.17 8.54
CA SER A 127 -5.94 4.41 8.46
C SER A 127 -7.18 5.30 8.62
N SER A 128 -7.10 6.37 9.41
CA SER A 128 -8.20 7.35 9.54
C SER A 128 -8.27 8.40 8.43
N ARG A 129 -7.28 8.45 7.52
CA ARG A 129 -7.22 9.39 6.39
C ARG A 129 -8.12 8.98 5.22
N ILE A 130 -8.64 7.75 5.22
CA ILE A 130 -9.73 7.39 4.31
C ILE A 130 -10.96 8.14 4.83
N VAL A 131 -11.24 9.30 4.23
CA VAL A 131 -12.45 10.05 4.53
C VAL A 131 -13.62 9.15 4.16
N MET A 132 -14.33 8.63 5.16
CA MET A 132 -15.54 7.85 4.95
C MET A 132 -16.73 8.79 4.93
N HIS A 133 -16.99 9.42 3.77
CA HIS A 133 -18.05 10.42 3.62
C HIS A 133 -19.44 9.90 3.98
N TRP A 134 -19.64 8.58 3.91
CA TRP A 134 -20.92 7.90 4.12
C TRP A 134 -20.94 7.01 5.37
N GLY A 135 -19.89 7.05 6.19
CA GLY A 135 -19.79 6.27 7.43
C GLY A 135 -18.97 4.98 7.31
N PRO A 136 -18.72 4.32 8.46
CA PRO A 136 -17.86 3.14 8.54
C PRO A 136 -18.43 1.96 7.75
N GLY A 137 -17.66 1.43 6.80
CA GLY A 137 -18.03 0.27 5.98
C GLY A 137 -18.60 0.61 4.59
N MET A 138 -18.85 1.89 4.31
CA MET A 138 -19.30 2.34 2.98
C MET A 138 -18.10 2.57 2.05
N VAL A 139 -17.49 1.45 1.66
CA VAL A 139 -16.31 1.42 0.79
C VAL A 139 -16.66 0.80 -0.57
N GLN A 140 -15.83 1.07 -1.57
CA GLN A 140 -15.96 0.42 -2.87
C GLN A 140 -15.81 -1.10 -2.76
N ASN A 141 -16.48 -1.82 -3.65
CA ASN A 141 -16.32 -3.26 -3.75
C ASN A 141 -14.89 -3.63 -4.18
N LYS A 142 -14.43 -4.83 -3.81
CA LYS A 142 -13.10 -5.33 -4.19
C LYS A 142 -12.95 -5.50 -5.71
N ASN A 143 -14.00 -6.01 -6.35
CA ASN A 143 -14.00 -6.41 -7.76
C ASN A 143 -14.59 -5.33 -8.67
N TYR A 144 -15.69 -4.70 -8.25
CA TYR A 144 -16.46 -3.72 -9.05
C TYR A 144 -16.26 -2.31 -8.52
N LYS A 145 -15.39 -1.54 -9.16
CA LYS A 145 -14.84 -0.31 -8.58
C LYS A 145 -14.31 0.66 -9.62
N PHE A 146 -14.01 1.87 -9.15
CA PHE A 146 -13.24 2.84 -9.90
C PHE A 146 -11.75 2.61 -9.61
N CYS A 147 -10.96 2.33 -10.63
CA CYS A 147 -9.55 1.96 -10.44
C CYS A 147 -8.66 3.18 -10.14
N ARG A 148 -9.00 4.35 -10.71
CA ARG A 148 -8.21 5.58 -10.57
C ARG A 148 -9.09 6.82 -10.53
N PHE A 149 -8.60 7.85 -9.84
CA PHE A 149 -9.19 9.19 -9.83
C PHE A 149 -8.23 10.21 -10.44
N GLU A 150 -8.76 11.11 -11.26
CA GLU A 150 -7.99 12.20 -11.86
C GLU A 150 -8.76 13.52 -11.76
N ALA A 151 -8.37 14.38 -10.83
CA ALA A 151 -8.84 15.77 -10.84
C ALA A 151 -7.99 16.59 -11.81
N CYS A 152 -8.59 17.60 -12.46
CA CYS A 152 -7.83 18.49 -13.32
C CYS A 152 -6.87 19.34 -12.44
N THR A 153 -5.66 19.54 -12.94
CA THR A 153 -4.58 20.14 -12.14
C THR A 153 -4.63 21.67 -12.26
N TRP A 154 -4.10 22.37 -11.25
CA TRP A 154 -4.04 23.85 -11.20
C TRP A 154 -3.53 24.51 -12.48
N GLN A 155 -2.63 23.84 -13.21
CA GLN A 155 -2.04 24.30 -14.47
C GLN A 155 -3.04 24.31 -15.64
N SER A 156 -3.99 23.37 -15.66
CA SER A 156 -5.03 23.27 -16.69
C SER A 156 -6.07 24.39 -16.55
N PHE A 157 -6.35 24.83 -15.32
CA PHE A 157 -7.43 25.77 -15.02
C PHE A 157 -7.03 27.25 -14.96
N GLY A 158 -5.80 27.62 -15.34
CA GLY A 158 -5.41 29.03 -15.44
C GLY A 158 -5.51 29.84 -14.13
N HIS A 159 -5.42 29.20 -12.96
CA HIS A 159 -5.58 29.90 -11.68
C HIS A 159 -4.34 30.74 -11.35
N ARG A 160 -4.49 32.05 -11.54
CA ARG A 160 -3.54 33.08 -11.04
C ARG A 160 -3.78 33.33 -9.56
N THR A 161 -2.79 33.92 -8.89
CA THR A 161 -2.93 34.43 -7.52
C THR A 161 -4.16 35.35 -7.42
N GLY A 162 -5.18 34.93 -6.66
CA GLY A 162 -6.46 35.66 -6.51
C GLY A 162 -7.71 34.96 -7.06
N SER A 163 -7.58 33.78 -7.68
CA SER A 163 -8.74 33.02 -8.16
C SER A 163 -9.60 32.46 -7.01
N LYS A 164 -10.93 32.64 -7.09
CA LYS A 164 -11.93 32.08 -6.13
C LYS A 164 -12.27 30.61 -6.37
N THR A 165 -11.67 30.02 -7.38
CA THR A 165 -11.92 28.67 -7.86
C THR A 165 -11.52 27.61 -6.84
N PRO A 166 -12.33 26.55 -6.64
CA PRO A 166 -12.01 25.50 -5.71
C PRO A 166 -10.71 24.75 -6.06
N HIS A 167 -9.96 24.35 -5.05
CA HIS A 167 -8.69 23.62 -5.25
C HIS A 167 -8.92 22.18 -5.76
N ALA A 168 -7.98 21.64 -6.54
CA ALA A 168 -8.05 20.28 -7.10
C ALA A 168 -8.20 19.18 -6.03
N PHE A 169 -7.69 19.41 -4.82
CA PHE A 169 -7.89 18.52 -3.67
C PHE A 169 -9.38 18.32 -3.32
N ARG A 170 -10.18 19.39 -3.41
CA ARG A 170 -11.63 19.30 -3.15
C ARG A 170 -12.35 18.57 -4.27
N ALA A 171 -11.90 18.73 -5.52
CA ALA A 171 -12.41 17.98 -6.66
C ALA A 171 -12.15 16.48 -6.49
N MET A 172 -10.91 16.10 -6.11
CA MET A 172 -10.56 14.71 -5.80
C MET A 172 -11.42 14.13 -4.67
N GLN A 173 -11.60 14.89 -3.58
CA GLN A 173 -12.48 14.50 -2.47
C GLN A 173 -13.94 14.28 -2.92
N LEU A 174 -14.42 15.03 -3.92
CA LEU A 174 -15.76 14.90 -4.47
C LEU A 174 -15.90 13.66 -5.35
N LEU A 175 -14.88 13.36 -6.17
CA LEU A 175 -14.80 12.12 -6.94
C LEU A 175 -14.77 10.88 -6.03
N GLU A 176 -13.99 10.94 -4.94
CA GLU A 176 -13.96 9.89 -3.92
C GLU A 176 -15.34 9.72 -3.25
N LYS A 177 -16.01 10.83 -2.93
CA LYS A 177 -17.37 10.80 -2.37
C LYS A 177 -18.38 10.14 -3.32
N LEU A 178 -18.33 10.46 -4.61
CA LEU A 178 -19.19 9.84 -5.64
C LEU A 178 -18.90 8.35 -5.77
N SER A 179 -17.63 7.98 -5.74
CA SER A 179 -17.20 6.59 -5.90
C SER A 179 -17.60 5.66 -4.75
N THR A 180 -17.78 6.24 -3.56
CA THR A 180 -18.13 5.53 -2.32
C THR A 180 -19.62 5.63 -1.99
N ASP A 181 -20.40 6.27 -2.86
CA ASP A 181 -21.84 6.38 -2.68
C ASP A 181 -22.50 5.00 -2.71
N PRO A 182 -23.38 4.67 -1.74
CA PRO A 182 -24.02 3.36 -1.66
C PRO A 182 -24.83 3.01 -2.91
N GLY A 183 -25.52 3.98 -3.51
CA GLY A 183 -26.31 3.78 -4.73
C GLY A 183 -25.41 3.47 -5.91
N VAL A 184 -24.33 4.25 -6.08
CA VAL A 184 -23.34 4.01 -7.16
C VAL A 184 -22.68 2.64 -6.98
N VAL A 185 -22.22 2.31 -5.76
CA VAL A 185 -21.60 1.01 -5.47
C VAL A 185 -22.58 -0.14 -5.72
N ALA A 186 -23.85 0.00 -5.33
CA ALA A 186 -24.87 -1.01 -5.60
C ALA A 186 -25.04 -1.25 -7.11
N ILE A 187 -25.15 -0.18 -7.91
CA ILE A 187 -25.26 -0.27 -9.37
C ILE A 187 -24.02 -0.93 -9.98
N MET A 188 -22.81 -0.55 -9.52
CA MET A 188 -21.58 -1.14 -10.01
C MET A 188 -21.50 -2.65 -9.72
N VAL A 189 -21.95 -3.08 -8.54
CA VAL A 189 -21.96 -4.49 -8.14
C VAL A 189 -23.00 -5.28 -8.92
N GLU A 190 -24.24 -4.78 -8.97
CA GLU A 190 -25.35 -5.41 -9.67
C GLU A 190 -25.01 -5.64 -11.14
N ARG A 191 -24.44 -4.62 -11.77
CA ARG A 191 -24.12 -4.64 -13.19
C ARG A 191 -22.68 -5.03 -13.51
N LYS A 192 -21.92 -5.44 -12.49
CA LYS A 192 -20.55 -5.96 -12.60
C LYS A 192 -19.58 -5.03 -13.32
N LEU A 193 -19.68 -3.73 -13.05
CA LEU A 193 -18.88 -2.70 -13.70
C LEU A 193 -17.51 -2.51 -13.07
N VAL A 194 -16.52 -2.29 -13.94
CA VAL A 194 -15.19 -1.81 -13.55
C VAL A 194 -14.87 -0.62 -14.42
N VAL A 195 -14.62 0.53 -13.80
CA VAL A 195 -14.29 1.77 -14.51
C VAL A 195 -12.80 2.04 -14.32
N GLY A 196 -12.08 2.27 -15.41
CA GLY A 196 -10.64 2.52 -15.38
C GLY A 196 -10.29 3.80 -14.63
N THR A 197 -10.79 4.94 -15.12
CA THR A 197 -10.54 6.24 -14.52
C THR A 197 -11.84 7.02 -14.37
N LEU A 198 -12.08 7.56 -13.16
CA LEU A 198 -13.09 8.59 -12.93
C LEU A 198 -12.40 9.95 -12.79
N GLY A 199 -12.65 10.83 -13.74
CA GLY A 199 -11.95 12.10 -13.88
C GLY A 199 -12.85 13.33 -13.77
N GLU A 200 -12.21 14.47 -13.52
CA GLU A 200 -12.79 15.80 -13.74
C GLU A 200 -12.57 16.21 -15.20
N MET A 201 -13.63 16.68 -15.84
CA MET A 201 -13.62 17.23 -17.18
C MET A 201 -13.02 18.65 -17.19
N ASP A 202 -12.21 18.99 -18.21
CA ASP A 202 -11.60 20.32 -18.33
C ASP A 202 -12.63 21.33 -18.89
N PRO A 203 -13.05 22.35 -18.14
CA PRO A 203 -14.05 23.32 -18.57
C PRO A 203 -13.55 24.25 -19.67
N ILE A 204 -12.24 24.36 -19.88
CA ILE A 204 -11.63 25.24 -20.88
C ILE A 204 -11.36 24.48 -22.18
N ASP A 205 -10.93 23.21 -22.10
CA ASP A 205 -10.44 22.44 -23.26
C ASP A 205 -11.44 21.46 -23.89
N ASP A 206 -12.74 21.65 -23.68
CA ASP A 206 -13.72 20.81 -24.37
C ASP A 206 -14.18 21.41 -25.70
N ARG A 207 -13.40 21.14 -26.74
CA ARG A 207 -13.85 21.25 -28.14
C ARG A 207 -15.17 20.48 -28.36
N LEU A 208 -15.38 19.40 -27.61
CA LEU A 208 -16.62 18.63 -27.58
C LEU A 208 -17.79 19.38 -26.92
N MET A 209 -17.55 20.12 -25.84
CA MET A 209 -18.55 21.00 -25.23
C MET A 209 -19.01 22.06 -26.22
N GLN A 210 -18.08 22.70 -26.95
CA GLN A 210 -18.43 23.74 -27.93
C GLN A 210 -19.30 23.19 -29.07
N LYS A 211 -18.96 21.99 -29.57
CA LYS A 211 -19.75 21.31 -30.60
C LYS A 211 -21.18 21.00 -30.10
N LYS A 212 -21.32 20.37 -28.93
CA LYS A 212 -22.64 20.02 -28.36
C LYS A 212 -23.45 21.24 -27.89
N LYS A 213 -22.79 22.32 -27.45
CA LYS A 213 -23.46 23.57 -27.07
C LYS A 213 -24.17 24.23 -28.26
N THR A 214 -23.62 24.06 -29.47
CA THR A 214 -24.24 24.53 -30.73
C THR A 214 -25.57 23.82 -31.01
N GLU A 215 -25.73 22.59 -30.50
CA GLU A 215 -26.95 21.78 -30.59
C GLU A 215 -27.93 22.05 -29.43
N GLY A 216 -27.62 23.01 -28.54
CA GLY A 216 -28.45 23.39 -27.40
C GLY A 216 -28.29 22.51 -26.16
N ALA A 217 -27.41 21.50 -26.19
CA ALA A 217 -27.17 20.59 -25.07
C ALA A 217 -25.93 21.01 -24.25
N CYS A 218 -26.06 21.06 -22.92
CA CYS A 218 -24.93 21.25 -22.01
C CYS A 218 -24.30 19.88 -21.71
N LEU A 219 -23.05 19.66 -22.12
CA LEU A 219 -22.32 18.44 -21.80
C LEU A 219 -21.86 18.49 -20.34
N LEU A 220 -22.41 17.61 -19.50
CA LEU A 220 -22.09 17.51 -18.06
C LEU A 220 -21.12 16.37 -17.74
N GLY A 221 -20.91 15.45 -18.67
CA GLY A 221 -19.96 14.36 -18.56
C GLY A 221 -19.84 13.62 -19.88
N TYR A 222 -18.87 12.72 -19.96
CA TYR A 222 -18.77 11.78 -21.07
C TYR A 222 -18.07 10.49 -20.65
N ASN A 223 -18.48 9.40 -21.30
CA ASN A 223 -17.88 8.09 -21.17
C ASN A 223 -17.04 7.74 -22.41
N THR A 224 -15.76 7.48 -22.19
CA THR A 224 -14.81 7.02 -23.22
C THR A 224 -14.60 5.52 -23.11
N ASN A 225 -14.77 4.83 -24.24
CA ASN A 225 -14.55 3.38 -24.37
C ASN A 225 -15.35 2.54 -23.36
N ALA A 226 -16.65 2.83 -23.19
CA ALA A 226 -17.57 2.04 -22.37
C ALA A 226 -17.03 1.69 -20.98
N GLY A 227 -16.52 2.70 -20.26
CA GLY A 227 -16.01 2.58 -18.90
C GLY A 227 -14.48 2.59 -18.81
N GLY A 228 -13.77 2.79 -19.92
CA GLY A 228 -12.33 3.04 -19.88
C GLY A 228 -11.99 4.31 -19.08
N ARG A 229 -12.69 5.41 -19.38
CA ARG A 229 -12.58 6.68 -18.65
C ARG A 229 -13.92 7.40 -18.65
N ILE A 230 -14.37 7.82 -17.49
CA ILE A 230 -15.56 8.66 -17.31
C ILE A 230 -15.10 10.00 -16.76
N ASP A 231 -15.35 11.07 -17.49
CA ASP A 231 -15.03 12.43 -17.04
C ASP A 231 -16.33 13.17 -16.72
N LEU A 232 -16.37 13.82 -15.56
CA LEU A 232 -17.52 14.59 -15.09
C LEU A 232 -17.18 16.07 -14.97
N LYS A 233 -18.12 16.92 -15.36
CA LYS A 233 -18.03 18.36 -15.09
C LYS A 233 -18.31 18.61 -13.61
N LEU A 234 -17.26 18.80 -12.82
CA LEU A 234 -17.44 19.04 -11.39
C LEU A 234 -17.79 20.50 -11.06
N ARG A 235 -17.38 21.46 -11.90
CA ARG A 235 -17.45 22.90 -11.62
C ARG A 235 -18.57 23.58 -12.39
N THR A 236 -19.09 24.66 -11.82
CA THR A 236 -19.99 25.60 -12.52
C THR A 236 -19.26 26.30 -13.68
N ASP A 237 -20.01 26.85 -14.64
CA ASP A 237 -19.46 27.61 -15.76
C ASP A 237 -18.60 28.80 -15.31
N ASP A 238 -18.96 29.45 -14.20
CA ASP A 238 -18.18 30.55 -13.61
C ASP A 238 -16.90 30.08 -12.88
N LEU A 239 -16.67 28.76 -12.80
CA LEU A 239 -15.55 28.08 -12.13
C LEU A 239 -15.40 28.36 -10.62
N GLN A 240 -16.29 29.15 -10.02
CA GLN A 240 -16.25 29.54 -8.62
C GLN A 240 -16.76 28.47 -7.66
N HIS A 241 -17.68 27.61 -8.10
CA HIS A 241 -18.33 26.62 -7.25
C HIS A 241 -18.33 25.23 -7.91
N PHE A 242 -18.54 24.19 -7.11
CA PHE A 242 -18.86 22.86 -7.62
C PHE A 242 -20.35 22.75 -7.92
N LEU A 243 -20.71 21.90 -8.88
CA LEU A 243 -22.10 21.53 -9.10
C LEU A 243 -22.68 20.80 -7.87
N PRO A 244 -24.00 20.89 -7.65
CA PRO A 244 -24.68 20.14 -6.60
C PRO A 244 -24.39 18.64 -6.72
N TYR A 245 -24.24 17.98 -5.56
CA TYR A 245 -23.91 16.55 -5.50
C TYR A 245 -24.93 15.68 -6.24
N GLU A 246 -26.23 15.97 -6.11
CA GLU A 246 -27.31 15.22 -6.76
C GLU A 246 -27.19 15.26 -8.28
N GLN A 247 -26.83 16.42 -8.83
CA GLN A 247 -26.61 16.59 -10.27
C GLN A 247 -25.40 15.77 -10.74
N LEU A 248 -24.32 15.75 -9.95
CA LEU A 248 -23.13 14.96 -10.25
C LEU A 248 -23.39 13.46 -10.18
N ALA A 249 -24.14 13.00 -9.17
CA ALA A 249 -24.52 11.61 -9.03
C ALA A 249 -25.42 11.15 -10.19
N SER A 250 -26.42 11.95 -10.55
CA SER A 250 -27.29 11.68 -11.71
C SER A 250 -26.49 11.62 -13.01
N THR A 251 -25.55 12.55 -13.21
CA THR A 251 -24.65 12.54 -14.37
C THR A 251 -23.75 11.31 -14.37
N LEU A 252 -23.20 10.90 -13.22
CA LEU A 252 -22.39 9.68 -13.13
C LEU A 252 -23.19 8.43 -13.51
N ILE A 253 -24.44 8.30 -13.04
CA ILE A 253 -25.31 7.17 -13.38
C ILE A 253 -25.64 7.17 -14.88
N HIS A 254 -25.84 8.36 -15.46
CA HIS A 254 -26.00 8.52 -16.90
C HIS A 254 -24.79 7.98 -17.66
N GLU A 255 -23.58 8.41 -17.28
CA GLU A 255 -22.36 7.96 -17.94
C GLU A 255 -22.08 6.47 -17.71
N LEU A 256 -22.42 5.91 -16.54
CA LEU A 256 -22.30 4.46 -16.30
C LEU A 256 -23.23 3.67 -17.23
N SER A 257 -24.41 4.21 -17.56
CA SER A 257 -25.36 3.58 -18.49
C SER A 257 -24.79 3.47 -19.91
N HIS A 258 -23.90 4.40 -20.28
CA HIS A 258 -23.16 4.34 -21.55
C HIS A 258 -22.16 3.19 -21.66
N ASN A 259 -21.91 2.42 -20.59
CA ASN A 259 -21.14 1.17 -20.68
C ASN A 259 -21.87 0.08 -21.51
N TRP A 260 -23.19 0.16 -21.62
CA TRP A 260 -24.00 -0.82 -22.37
C TRP A 260 -24.63 -0.24 -23.63
N VAL A 261 -25.16 0.99 -23.52
CA VAL A 261 -25.94 1.60 -24.60
C VAL A 261 -25.33 2.96 -24.92
N GLY A 262 -24.76 3.11 -26.12
CA GLY A 262 -24.15 4.36 -26.54
C GLY A 262 -25.17 5.46 -26.85
N GLU A 263 -26.24 5.12 -27.57
CA GLU A 263 -27.26 6.10 -28.00
C GLU A 263 -28.39 6.26 -26.97
N HIS A 264 -28.96 7.46 -26.86
CA HIS A 264 -30.08 7.78 -25.95
C HIS A 264 -31.44 7.27 -26.46
N ASN A 265 -31.52 5.97 -26.77
CA ASN A 265 -32.74 5.31 -27.22
C ASN A 265 -33.57 4.75 -26.03
N ALA A 266 -34.70 4.11 -26.30
CA ALA A 266 -35.56 3.54 -25.26
C ALA A 266 -34.84 2.50 -24.36
N LEU A 267 -33.83 1.79 -24.89
CA LEU A 267 -33.02 0.85 -24.10
C LEU A 267 -32.11 1.59 -23.13
N PHE A 268 -31.54 2.74 -23.53
CA PHE A 268 -30.78 3.58 -22.62
C PHE A 268 -31.64 4.03 -21.45
N TRP A 269 -32.82 4.60 -21.73
CA TRP A 269 -33.71 5.12 -20.69
C TRP A 269 -34.35 4.02 -19.81
N GLY A 270 -34.55 2.82 -20.35
CA GLY A 270 -34.94 1.67 -19.54
C GLY A 270 -33.82 1.16 -18.61
N ASN A 271 -32.56 1.38 -18.99
CA ASN A 271 -31.39 1.03 -18.18
C ASN A 271 -30.94 2.16 -17.25
N PHE A 272 -31.41 3.39 -17.46
CA PHE A 272 -31.16 4.53 -16.60
C PHE A 272 -32.07 4.40 -15.37
N ALA A 273 -31.47 4.11 -14.20
CA ALA A 273 -32.16 3.85 -12.94
C ALA A 273 -32.12 5.08 -12.03
#